data_AF-A0A1E7JY91-F1
#
_entry.id   AF-A0A1E7JY91-F1
#
_cell.length_a   1.000
_cell.length_b   1.000
_cell.length_c   1.000
_cell.angle_alpha   90.00
_cell.angle_beta   90.00
_cell.angle_gamma   90.00
#
_symmetry.space_group_name_H-M   'P 1'
#
loop_
_entity.id
_entity.type
_entity.pdbx_description
1 polymer ?
#
loop_
_entity_poly.entity_id
_entity_poly.type
_entity_poly.pdbx_seq_one_letter_code
_entity_poly.pdbx_strand_id
1 'polypeptide(L)' 'MLALAGESRRWEFKKLRLRLFSAAARLTHSGRQRLLRFADHWPWTDTLLTAHDRLELLPNPG' A
#
# COMPACT_ATOMS: atom_id res chain seq x y z
N MET A 1 -1.53 11.64 -6.28
CA MET A 1 -1.11 10.47 -5.48
C MET A 1 -0.14 10.93 -4.42
N LEU A 2 -0.64 11.24 -3.23
CA LEU A 2 0.14 11.91 -2.18
C LEU A 2 1.24 11.03 -1.56
N ALA A 3 1.08 9.70 -1.60
CA ALA A 3 1.94 8.78 -0.84
C ALA A 3 2.98 8.00 -1.65
N LEU A 4 2.77 7.93 -2.97
CA LEU A 4 3.68 7.23 -3.88
C LEU A 4 4.82 8.16 -4.30
N ALA A 5 6.06 7.72 -4.17
CA ALA A 5 7.25 8.48 -4.56
C ALA A 5 8.16 7.72 -5.51
N GLY A 6 9.12 8.44 -6.11
CA GLY A 6 10.06 7.86 -7.06
C GLY A 6 9.36 7.39 -8.35
N GLU A 7 9.73 6.20 -8.82
CA GLU A 7 9.17 5.61 -10.04
C GLU A 7 7.67 5.30 -9.92
N SER A 8 7.20 4.95 -8.71
CA SER A 8 5.78 4.63 -8.46
C SER A 8 4.83 5.81 -8.70
N ARG A 9 5.32 7.05 -8.56
CA ARG A 9 4.56 8.27 -8.88
C ARG A 9 4.34 8.46 -10.39
N ARG A 10 5.20 7.88 -11.22
CA ARG A 10 5.17 7.99 -12.69
C ARG A 10 4.43 6.83 -13.36
N TRP A 11 3.89 5.89 -12.59
CA TRP A 11 3.13 4.79 -13.17
C TRP A 11 1.82 5.30 -13.78
N GLU A 12 1.48 4.75 -14.94
CA GLU A 12 0.13 4.89 -15.47
C GLU A 12 -0.90 4.33 -14.49
N PHE A 13 -2.07 4.99 -14.42
CA PHE A 13 -3.13 4.63 -13.50
C PHE A 13 -3.55 3.16 -13.60
N LYS A 14 -3.56 2.60 -14.82
CA LYS A 14 -3.88 1.18 -15.06
C LYS A 14 -2.87 0.23 -14.41
N LYS A 15 -1.58 0.51 -14.60
CA LYS A 15 -0.47 -0.25 -14.00
C LYS A 15 -0.54 -0.17 -12.48
N LEU A 16 -0.89 1.00 -11.98
CA LEU A 16 -1.02 1.24 -10.55
C LEU A 16 -2.21 0.49 -9.94
N ARG A 17 -3.37 0.50 -10.59
CA ARG A 17 -4.54 -0.24 -10.12
C ARG A 17 -4.25 -1.73 -10.03
N LEU A 18 -3.61 -2.31 -11.05
CA LEU A 18 -3.17 -3.69 -11.02
C LEU A 18 -2.19 -3.95 -9.85
N ARG A 19 -1.16 -3.10 -9.71
CA ARG A 19 -0.13 -3.28 -8.68
C ARG A 19 -0.58 -2.98 -7.26
N LEU A 20 -1.67 -2.26 -7.03
CA LEU A 20 -2.22 -2.02 -5.69
C LEU A 20 -3.24 -3.08 -5.30
N PHE A 21 -4.17 -3.40 -6.22
CA PHE A 21 -5.33 -4.23 -5.90
C PHE A 21 -5.15 -5.71 -6.24
N SER A 22 -4.12 -6.08 -7.00
CA SER A 22 -3.79 -7.49 -7.27
C SER A 22 -2.76 -8.05 -6.28
N ALA A 23 -2.47 -7.31 -5.22
CA ALA A 23 -1.70 -7.78 -4.09
C ALA A 23 -2.27 -9.08 -3.52
N ALA A 24 -1.47 -10.15 -3.50
CA ALA A 24 -1.78 -11.27 -2.63
C ALA A 24 -1.53 -10.82 -1.17
N ALA A 25 -2.61 -10.72 -0.39
CA ALA A 25 -2.54 -10.37 1.02
C ALA A 25 -3.53 -11.19 1.84
N ARG A 26 -3.18 -11.45 3.10
CA ARG A 26 -4.04 -12.10 4.08
C ARG A 26 -4.60 -11.05 5.02
N LEU A 27 -5.91 -10.83 4.97
CA LEU A 27 -6.61 -10.07 5.99
C LEU A 27 -6.80 -10.96 7.23
N THR A 28 -6.23 -10.52 8.35
CA THR A 28 -6.29 -11.22 9.64
C THR A 28 -6.96 -10.32 10.66
N HIS A 29 -7.87 -10.88 11.45
CA HIS A 29 -8.53 -10.15 12.54
C HIS A 29 -7.90 -10.60 13.86
N SER A 30 -7.31 -9.68 14.60
CA SER A 30 -6.74 -9.94 15.93
C SER A 30 -7.39 -9.02 16.94
N GLY A 31 -8.36 -9.53 17.72
CA GLY A 31 -9.11 -8.74 18.70
C GLY A 31 -9.74 -7.49 18.09
N ARG A 32 -9.20 -6.31 18.42
CA ARG A 32 -9.65 -5.00 17.90
C ARG A 32 -8.87 -4.51 16.67
N GLN A 33 -7.87 -5.26 16.22
CA GLN A 33 -7.01 -4.89 15.10
C GLN A 33 -7.34 -5.70 13.85
N ARG A 34 -7.33 -5.01 12.71
CA ARG A 34 -7.43 -5.62 11.37
C ARG A 34 -6.05 -5.51 10.75
N LEU A 35 -5.38 -6.64 10.56
CA LEU A 35 -4.02 -6.73 10.04
C LEU A 35 -4.08 -7.21 8.59
N LEU A 36 -3.51 -6.44 7.67
CA LEU A 36 -3.34 -6.85 6.28
C LEU A 36 -1.88 -7.31 6.10
N ARG A 37 -1.68 -8.62 5.92
CA ARG A 37 -0.35 -9.20 5.72
C ARG A 37 -0.11 -9.43 4.23
N PHE A 38 0.77 -8.62 3.63
CA PHE A 38 1.18 -8.81 2.24
C PHE A 38 2.12 -10.00 2.08
N ALA A 39 2.18 -10.57 0.88
CA ALA A 39 3.17 -11.59 0.56
C ALA A 39 4.59 -10.98 0.52
N ASP A 40 5.51 -11.54 1.30
CA ASP A 40 6.89 -11.01 1.43
C ASP A 40 7.66 -11.00 0.10
N HIS A 41 7.37 -11.95 -0.80
CA HIS A 41 8.09 -12.11 -2.08
C HIS A 41 7.51 -11.26 -3.22
N TRP A 42 6.45 -10.49 -2.98
CA TRP A 42 5.81 -9.74 -4.04
C TRP A 42 6.57 -8.43 -4.32
N PRO A 43 6.95 -8.12 -5.57
CA PRO A 43 7.95 -7.07 -5.88
C PRO A 43 7.57 -5.63 -5.49
N TRP A 44 6.32 -5.37 -5.14
CA TRP A 44 5.83 -4.03 -4.80
C TRP A 44 5.36 -3.90 -3.36
N THR A 45 5.57 -4.94 -2.52
CA THR A 45 5.19 -4.93 -1.11
C THR A 45 5.84 -3.76 -0.36
N ASP A 46 7.15 -3.54 -0.50
CA ASP A 46 7.84 -2.40 0.11
C ASP A 46 7.28 -1.04 -0.33
N THR A 47 6.90 -0.93 -1.61
CA THR A 47 6.33 0.31 -2.15
C THR A 47 4.97 0.60 -1.53
N LEU A 48 4.15 -0.42 -1.32
CA LEU A 48 2.84 -0.29 -0.67
C LEU A 48 2.96 0.03 0.80
N LEU A 49 3.85 -0.65 1.53
CA LEU A 49 4.10 -0.39 2.95
C LEU A 49 4.62 1.03 3.15
N THR A 50 5.62 1.45 2.37
CA THR A 50 6.16 2.82 2.43
C THR A 50 5.09 3.88 2.10
N ALA A 51 4.23 3.60 1.12
CA ALA A 51 3.14 4.51 0.79
C ALA A 51 2.10 4.56 1.93
N HIS A 52 1.78 3.43 2.54
CA HIS A 52 0.87 3.38 3.67
C HIS A 52 1.44 4.16 4.87
N ASP A 53 2.70 3.94 5.24
CA ASP A 53 3.38 4.67 6.32
C ASP A 53 3.37 6.18 6.08
N ARG A 54 3.57 6.61 4.83
CA ARG A 54 3.46 8.02 4.47
C ARG A 54 2.05 8.58 4.61
N LEU A 55 1.00 7.78 4.35
CA LEU A 55 -0.37 8.22 4.56
C LEU A 55 -0.68 8.36 6.06
N GLU A 56 -0.21 7.44 6.89
CA GLU A 56 -0.36 7.52 8.35
C GLU A 56 0.34 8.75 8.94
N LEU A 57 1.41 9.22 8.31
CA LEU A 57 2.12 10.44 8.70
C LEU A 57 1.41 11.73 8.25
N LEU A 58 0.42 11.66 7.35
CA LEU A 58 -0.28 12.86 6.92
C LEU A 58 -1.25 13.32 8.00
N PRO A 59 -1.31 14.64 8.28
CA PRO A 59 -2.33 15.17 9.18
C PRO A 59 -3.71 14.82 8.61
N ASN A 60 -4.58 14.31 9.47
CA ASN A 60 -5.95 14.00 9.08
C ASN A 60 -6.57 15.27 8.47
N PRO A 61 -7.00 15.25 7.19
CA PRO A 61 -7.75 16.35 6.63
C PRO A 61 -9.10 16.36 7.34
N GLY A 62 -9.20 17.17 8.40
CA GLY A 62 -10.40 17.30 9.24
C GLY A 62 -11.66 17.57 8.44
#